data_AF-A0A330H1Q8-F1
#
_entry.id   AF-A0A330H1Q8-F1
#
_cell.length_a   1.000
_cell.length_b   1.000
_cell.length_c   1.000
_cell.angle_alpha   90.00
_cell.angle_beta   90.00
_cell.angle_gamma   90.00
#
_symmetry.space_group_name_H-M   'P 1'
#
loop_
_entity.id
_entity.type
_entity.pdbx_description
1 polymer ?
#
loop_
_entity_poly.entity_id
_entity_poly.type
_entity_poly.pdbx_seq_one_letter_code
_entity_poly.pdbx_strand_id
1 'polypeptide(L)'
;MAPCGATRPDRREVSLCGDPRQYDRRRIAARRHIARQAGVLRRAQLRSALRPLAAHRAVQRRAADRGCRHDGRGARVIDLSLNEVETLCAKAARGAGFSWGLAEDIGRAARRIAVEADNWGLAMLSLAEHAQSFELPDAARAARWRSGEVDQRTGRPLCPIRTAALLLDEPLPAHAMPLAILDVGLPIWLDAMLRRSVMGVARPVGPATRADVVIERRAETELPATRRRGAIDEPTLAALNSFAARTYVPESERSRARGAGGGRVDDE
;
A
#
# COMPACT_ATOMS: atom_id res chain seq x y z
N MET A 1 88.71 -13.26 5.72
CA MET A 1 88.54 -12.55 7.01
C MET A 1 87.07 -12.19 7.16
N ALA A 2 86.45 -12.53 8.30
CA ALA A 2 85.29 -11.84 8.88
C ALA A 2 85.82 -10.82 9.93
N PRO A 3 85.03 -10.02 10.69
CA PRO A 3 83.56 -9.79 10.74
C PRO A 3 83.22 -8.41 10.10
N CYS A 4 82.11 -7.67 10.29
CA CYS A 4 80.92 -7.61 11.19
C CYS A 4 79.64 -7.37 10.33
N GLY A 5 78.40 -7.19 10.82
CA GLY A 5 77.76 -7.20 12.15
C GLY A 5 76.35 -6.57 12.00
N ALA A 6 75.31 -7.05 12.70
CA ALA A 6 73.91 -6.84 12.30
C ALA A 6 73.13 -5.80 13.13
N THR A 7 71.99 -5.34 12.59
CA THR A 7 70.78 -4.95 13.35
C THR A 7 69.48 -5.23 12.57
N ARG A 8 68.38 -5.42 13.29
CA ARG A 8 67.06 -6.00 12.92
C ARG A 8 65.96 -5.19 13.67
N PRO A 9 64.62 -5.44 13.55
CA PRO A 9 63.81 -6.13 12.52
C PRO A 9 62.40 -5.49 12.22
N ASP A 10 61.64 -6.18 11.36
CA ASP A 10 60.17 -6.44 11.38
C ASP A 10 59.07 -5.36 11.32
N ARG A 11 58.15 -5.54 10.35
CA ARG A 11 56.79 -6.09 10.60
C ARG A 11 56.11 -6.55 9.30
N ARG A 12 55.49 -7.74 9.31
CA ARG A 12 54.69 -8.29 8.19
C ARG A 12 53.20 -8.00 8.36
N GLU A 13 52.50 -7.86 7.23
CA GLU A 13 51.04 -7.80 7.13
C GLU A 13 50.40 -9.19 7.26
N VAL A 14 49.16 -9.26 7.77
CA VAL A 14 48.32 -10.46 7.73
C VAL A 14 46.87 -10.06 7.44
N SER A 15 46.30 -10.66 6.40
CA SER A 15 44.93 -10.42 5.92
C SER A 15 43.88 -11.16 6.78
N LEU A 16 42.74 -10.51 7.03
CA LEU A 16 41.59 -11.14 7.70
C LEU A 16 40.57 -11.66 6.68
N CYS A 17 40.37 -12.98 6.66
CA CYS A 17 39.25 -13.63 5.99
C CYS A 17 38.57 -14.56 7.00
N GLY A 18 37.26 -14.44 7.20
CA GLY A 18 36.49 -15.20 8.19
C GLY A 18 35.42 -16.08 7.53
N ASP A 19 35.45 -17.38 7.82
CA ASP A 19 34.59 -18.40 7.19
C ASP A 19 33.20 -18.52 7.87
N PRO A 20 32.08 -18.50 7.12
CA PRO A 20 30.73 -18.47 7.67
C PRO A 20 30.13 -19.85 8.01
N ARG A 21 30.83 -20.68 8.82
CA ARG A 21 30.35 -22.06 9.15
C ARG A 21 30.58 -22.57 10.58
N GLN A 22 30.08 -21.89 11.61
CA GLN A 22 29.80 -22.57 12.90
C GLN A 22 28.41 -22.23 13.46
N TYR A 23 27.72 -23.28 13.90
CA TYR A 23 26.35 -23.31 14.44
C TYR A 23 26.38 -23.98 15.82
N ASP A 24 25.23 -24.07 16.50
CA ASP A 24 24.98 -24.74 17.80
C ASP A 24 25.52 -24.00 19.06
N ARG A 25 24.86 -24.02 20.24
CA ARG A 25 23.52 -24.51 20.65
C ARG A 25 23.12 -24.01 22.06
N ARG A 26 21.81 -23.80 22.28
CA ARG A 26 21.04 -24.06 23.55
C ARG A 26 21.42 -23.22 24.81
N ARG A 27 20.54 -22.96 25.80
CA ARG A 27 19.06 -23.03 25.95
C ARG A 27 18.64 -22.17 27.17
N ILE A 28 17.51 -21.45 27.05
CA ILE A 28 16.42 -21.25 28.05
C ILE A 28 16.77 -21.16 29.56
N ALA A 29 16.42 -20.02 30.22
CA ALA A 29 15.51 -20.01 31.40
C ALA A 29 15.07 -18.60 31.92
N ALA A 30 13.75 -18.45 32.08
CA ALA A 30 13.02 -17.75 33.15
C ALA A 30 13.32 -16.28 33.61
N ARG A 31 12.37 -15.39 33.27
CA ARG A 31 11.65 -14.42 34.15
C ARG A 31 12.37 -13.79 35.37
N ARG A 32 12.49 -12.45 35.40
CA ARG A 32 12.17 -11.58 36.57
C ARG A 32 12.09 -10.07 36.24
N HIS A 33 11.18 -9.39 36.94
CA HIS A 33 10.61 -8.04 36.74
C HIS A 33 11.54 -6.82 36.55
N ILE A 34 11.03 -5.85 35.78
CA ILE A 34 11.55 -4.48 35.60
C ILE A 34 11.16 -3.61 36.82
N ALA A 35 11.78 -3.85 37.98
CA ALA A 35 11.41 -3.16 39.24
C ALA A 35 12.60 -2.88 40.19
N ARG A 36 13.85 -2.81 39.69
CA ARG A 36 15.05 -2.58 40.52
C ARG A 36 16.18 -1.77 39.85
N GLN A 37 15.87 -0.70 39.13
CA GLN A 37 16.86 0.32 38.78
C GLN A 37 16.31 1.75 38.99
N ALA A 38 16.15 2.11 40.26
CA ALA A 38 15.97 3.50 40.68
C ALA A 38 17.09 3.86 41.66
N GLY A 39 17.75 5.00 41.42
CA GLY A 39 18.53 5.70 42.45
C GLY A 39 20.06 5.61 42.40
N VAL A 40 20.69 6.17 41.37
CA VAL A 40 21.91 6.99 41.55
C VAL A 40 21.88 8.15 40.56
N LEU A 41 21.81 9.39 41.08
CA LEU A 41 22.63 10.55 40.69
C LEU A 41 22.16 11.77 41.49
N ARG A 42 22.97 12.17 42.49
CA ARG A 42 22.70 13.35 43.33
C ARG A 42 23.27 14.62 42.67
N ARG A 43 22.51 15.71 42.75
CA ARG A 43 22.97 17.11 42.83
C ARG A 43 24.05 17.56 41.82
N ALA A 44 23.59 18.05 40.67
CA ALA A 44 24.22 19.19 40.02
C ALA A 44 23.13 20.27 39.79
N GLN A 45 23.45 21.53 40.05
CA GLN A 45 22.49 22.64 39.94
C GLN A 45 22.25 23.02 38.48
N LEU A 46 21.23 22.43 37.86
CA LEU A 46 20.74 22.86 36.55
C LEU A 46 19.73 24.00 36.70
N ARG A 47 20.09 25.16 36.16
CA ARG A 47 19.23 26.36 36.11
C ARG A 47 17.96 26.03 35.30
N SER A 48 16.81 26.55 35.74
CA SER A 48 15.57 26.45 34.98
C SER A 48 15.71 27.16 33.62
N ALA A 49 15.67 26.36 32.55
CA ALA A 49 15.53 26.83 31.17
C ALA A 49 14.13 26.53 30.61
N LEU A 50 13.11 26.52 31.49
CA LEU A 50 11.72 26.47 31.07
C LEU A 50 11.32 27.83 30.48
N ARG A 51 11.48 27.96 29.15
CA ARG A 51 10.76 28.98 28.38
C ARG A 51 9.25 28.80 28.62
N PRO A 52 8.46 29.89 28.66
CA PRO A 52 7.01 29.78 28.69
C PRO A 52 6.50 28.91 27.53
N LEU A 53 5.61 27.98 27.84
CA LEU A 53 4.88 27.21 26.82
C LEU A 53 4.10 28.20 25.95
N ALA A 54 4.49 28.31 24.69
CA ALA A 54 3.78 29.16 23.73
C ALA A 54 2.33 28.69 23.62
N ALA A 55 1.39 29.65 23.62
CA ALA A 55 -0.03 29.39 23.50
C ALA A 55 -0.34 28.45 22.33
N HIS A 56 -1.36 27.60 22.48
CA HIS A 56 -1.77 26.58 21.51
C HIS A 56 -2.00 27.18 20.12
N ARG A 57 -0.95 27.20 19.29
CA ARG A 57 -1.11 27.38 17.86
C ARG A 57 -1.82 26.15 17.36
N ALA A 58 -3.04 26.35 16.84
CA ALA A 58 -3.74 25.32 16.10
C ALA A 58 -2.77 24.74 15.06
N VAL A 59 -2.55 23.43 15.13
CA VAL A 59 -1.79 22.73 14.09
C VAL A 59 -2.65 22.79 12.84
N GLN A 60 -2.45 23.84 12.04
CA GLN A 60 -2.87 23.84 10.65
C GLN A 60 -2.30 22.55 10.06
N ARG A 61 -3.20 21.64 9.67
CA ARG A 61 -2.79 20.46 8.90
C ARG A 61 -2.02 21.00 7.72
N ARG A 62 -0.71 20.74 7.67
CA ARG A 62 0.07 20.95 6.46
C ARG A 62 -0.53 19.99 5.44
N ALA A 63 -1.49 20.46 4.66
CA ALA A 63 -1.63 19.97 3.31
C ALA A 63 -0.22 20.11 2.72
N ALA A 64 0.44 18.99 2.45
CA ALA A 64 1.67 19.02 1.69
C ALA A 64 1.35 19.80 0.42
N ASP A 65 2.22 20.73 0.04
CA ASP A 65 1.98 21.55 -1.14
C ASP A 65 1.88 20.60 -2.36
N ARG A 66 0.65 20.33 -2.78
CA ARG A 66 0.36 19.40 -3.86
C ARG A 66 0.66 20.17 -5.11
N GLY A 67 1.77 19.82 -5.77
CA GLY A 67 2.20 20.45 -7.01
C GLY A 67 1.01 20.56 -7.97
N CYS A 68 0.48 21.77 -8.10
CA CYS A 68 -0.63 22.08 -8.99
C CYS A 68 -0.04 22.58 -10.30
N ARG A 69 -0.33 21.88 -11.40
CA ARG A 69 -0.03 22.35 -12.75
C ARG A 69 -1.34 22.49 -13.49
N HIS A 70 -1.43 23.44 -14.41
CA HIS A 70 -2.49 23.38 -15.42
C HIS A 70 -2.03 22.42 -16.52
N ASP A 71 -2.93 21.59 -17.02
CA ASP A 71 -2.69 20.95 -18.32
C ASP A 71 -2.78 22.00 -19.44
N GLY A 72 -2.32 21.65 -20.64
CA GLY A 72 -2.40 22.53 -21.81
C GLY A 72 -3.84 22.80 -22.32
N ARG A 73 -4.87 22.35 -21.59
CA ARG A 73 -6.30 22.51 -21.90
C ARG A 73 -7.05 23.29 -20.80
N GLY A 74 -6.35 23.76 -19.76
CA GLY A 74 -6.91 24.56 -18.67
C GLY A 74 -7.42 23.77 -17.46
N ALA A 75 -7.34 22.44 -17.45
CA ALA A 75 -7.71 21.65 -16.29
C ALA A 75 -6.59 21.66 -15.23
N ARG A 76 -6.95 21.83 -13.96
CA ARG A 76 -5.99 21.77 -12.84
C ARG A 76 -5.63 20.31 -12.54
N VAL A 77 -4.35 19.98 -12.69
CA VAL A 77 -3.74 18.70 -12.34
C VAL A 77 -3.03 18.81 -11.00
N ILE A 78 -3.24 17.81 -10.16
CA ILE A 78 -2.79 17.74 -8.77
C ILE A 78 -1.85 16.54 -8.61
N ASP A 79 -0.60 16.79 -8.25
CA ASP A 79 0.37 15.72 -7.96
C ASP A 79 0.18 15.13 -6.55
N LEU A 80 -0.25 13.86 -6.47
CA LEU A 80 -0.32 13.12 -5.21
C LEU A 80 0.92 12.26 -4.98
N SER A 81 1.32 12.11 -3.72
CA SER A 81 2.25 11.06 -3.33
C SER A 81 1.61 9.67 -3.47
N LEU A 82 2.42 8.64 -3.71
CA LEU A 82 1.92 7.26 -3.84
C LEU A 82 1.14 6.76 -2.61
N ASN A 83 1.46 7.28 -1.41
CA ASN A 83 0.73 7.00 -0.18
C ASN A 83 -0.62 7.73 -0.11
N GLU A 84 -0.72 8.94 -0.67
CA GLU A 84 -2.00 9.64 -0.82
C GLU A 84 -2.91 8.93 -1.82
N VAL A 85 -2.36 8.44 -2.95
CA VAL A 85 -3.09 7.59 -3.91
C VAL A 85 -3.66 6.36 -3.21
N GLU A 86 -2.82 5.58 -2.53
CA GLU A 86 -3.20 4.37 -1.80
C GLU A 86 -4.30 4.65 -0.76
N THR A 87 -4.11 5.69 0.06
CA THR A 87 -5.06 6.08 1.12
C THR A 87 -6.39 6.61 0.57
N LEU A 88 -6.36 7.38 -0.53
CA LEU A 88 -7.56 7.91 -1.18
C LEU A 88 -8.37 6.77 -1.80
N CYS A 89 -7.73 5.91 -2.59
CA CYS A 89 -8.38 4.82 -3.29
C CYS A 89 -8.99 3.80 -2.31
N ALA A 90 -8.30 3.46 -1.22
CA ALA A 90 -8.86 2.60 -0.17
C ALA A 90 -10.10 3.21 0.53
N LYS A 91 -10.15 4.54 0.71
CA LYS A 91 -11.36 5.20 1.24
C LYS A 91 -12.48 5.24 0.22
N ALA A 92 -12.19 5.60 -1.03
CA ALA A 92 -13.16 5.63 -2.11
C ALA A 92 -13.78 4.24 -2.37
N ALA A 93 -12.96 3.18 -2.35
CA ALA A 93 -13.41 1.79 -2.45
C ALA A 93 -14.38 1.39 -1.34
N ARG A 94 -14.07 1.70 -0.07
CA ARG A 94 -15.01 1.46 1.05
C ARG A 94 -16.32 2.23 0.84
N GLY A 95 -16.24 3.48 0.41
CA GLY A 95 -17.43 4.31 0.10
C GLY A 95 -18.23 3.87 -1.14
N ALA A 96 -17.64 3.05 -2.00
CA ALA A 96 -18.29 2.37 -3.12
C ALA A 96 -18.90 1.00 -2.73
N GLY A 97 -18.69 0.54 -1.49
CA GLY A 97 -19.25 -0.71 -0.95
C GLY A 97 -18.31 -1.92 -0.95
N PHE A 98 -17.01 -1.74 -1.25
CA PHE A 98 -16.04 -2.82 -1.07
C PHE A 98 -15.77 -3.11 0.41
N SER A 99 -15.57 -4.38 0.77
CA SER A 99 -15.18 -4.77 2.12
C SER A 99 -13.81 -4.19 2.48
N TRP A 100 -13.51 -4.12 3.79
CA TRP A 100 -12.30 -3.47 4.29
C TRP A 100 -11.01 -4.05 3.66
N GLY A 101 -10.87 -5.39 3.63
CA GLY A 101 -9.72 -6.05 3.01
C GLY A 101 -9.60 -5.82 1.49
N LEU A 102 -10.72 -5.90 0.75
CA LEU A 102 -10.72 -5.60 -0.70
C LEU A 102 -10.36 -4.14 -0.97
N ALA A 103 -10.75 -3.21 -0.11
CA ALA A 103 -10.41 -1.80 -0.24
C ALA A 103 -8.91 -1.52 0.01
N GLU A 104 -8.26 -2.26 0.93
CA GLU A 104 -6.81 -2.18 1.11
C GLU A 104 -6.03 -2.79 -0.07
N ASP A 105 -6.56 -3.86 -0.67
CA ASP A 105 -6.04 -4.43 -1.91
C ASP A 105 -6.17 -3.45 -3.09
N ILE A 106 -7.33 -2.78 -3.23
CA ILE A 106 -7.56 -1.71 -4.21
C ILE A 106 -6.56 -0.56 -3.98
N GLY A 107 -6.33 -0.13 -2.73
CA GLY A 107 -5.34 0.92 -2.43
C GLY A 107 -3.94 0.56 -2.93
N ARG A 108 -3.48 -0.66 -2.64
CA ARG A 108 -2.16 -1.17 -3.07
C ARG A 108 -2.07 -1.35 -4.59
N ALA A 109 -3.15 -1.77 -5.25
CA ALA A 109 -3.23 -1.87 -6.71
C ALA A 109 -3.22 -0.48 -7.37
N ALA A 110 -4.00 0.48 -6.85
CA ALA A 110 -4.05 1.86 -7.34
C ALA A 110 -2.67 2.52 -7.32
N ARG A 111 -1.90 2.28 -6.25
CA ARG A 111 -0.51 2.73 -6.14
C ARG A 111 0.40 2.14 -7.22
N ARG A 112 0.21 0.89 -7.64
CA ARG A 112 0.96 0.30 -8.77
C ARG A 112 0.55 0.96 -10.09
N ILE A 113 -0.76 1.08 -10.34
CA ILE A 113 -1.28 1.76 -11.53
C ILE A 113 -0.71 3.19 -11.64
N ALA A 114 -0.66 3.95 -10.54
CA ALA A 114 -0.12 5.31 -10.51
C ALA A 114 1.41 5.43 -10.73
N VAL A 115 2.18 4.33 -10.60
CA VAL A 115 3.59 4.31 -11.01
C VAL A 115 3.71 4.04 -12.51
N GLU A 116 2.88 3.15 -13.02
CA GLU A 116 2.93 2.66 -14.40
C GLU A 116 2.26 3.64 -15.39
N ALA A 117 1.13 4.25 -15.02
CA ALA A 117 0.31 5.11 -15.86
C ALA A 117 -0.35 6.29 -15.09
N ASP A 118 -0.53 7.42 -15.78
CA ASP A 118 -1.15 8.62 -15.21
C ASP A 118 -2.69 8.56 -15.18
N ASN A 119 -3.31 7.44 -15.58
CA ASN A 119 -4.76 7.27 -15.67
C ASN A 119 -5.42 6.59 -14.45
N TRP A 120 -4.66 6.37 -13.36
CA TRP A 120 -5.13 5.70 -12.14
C TRP A 120 -6.39 6.34 -11.53
N GLY A 121 -6.52 7.68 -11.63
CA GLY A 121 -7.67 8.41 -11.09
C GLY A 121 -8.97 8.05 -11.79
N LEU A 122 -8.98 8.07 -13.12
CA LEU A 122 -10.12 7.65 -13.94
C LEU A 122 -10.41 6.16 -13.76
N ALA A 123 -9.38 5.31 -13.70
CA ALA A 123 -9.56 3.88 -13.44
C ALA A 123 -10.22 3.60 -12.08
N MET A 124 -9.91 4.40 -11.04
CA MET A 124 -10.52 4.31 -9.72
C MET A 124 -11.94 4.85 -9.70
N LEU A 125 -12.21 5.96 -10.41
CA LEU A 125 -13.55 6.51 -10.52
C LEU A 125 -14.49 5.50 -11.23
N SER A 126 -14.06 4.95 -12.37
CA SER A 126 -14.81 3.91 -13.08
C SER A 126 -15.06 2.68 -12.20
N LEU A 127 -14.09 2.24 -11.39
CA LEU A 127 -14.28 1.13 -10.46
C LEU A 127 -15.31 1.44 -9.36
N ALA A 128 -15.28 2.67 -8.81
CA ALA A 128 -16.20 3.10 -7.75
C ALA A 128 -17.65 3.25 -8.26
N GLU A 129 -17.83 3.79 -9.47
CA GLU A 129 -19.14 3.94 -10.12
C GLU A 129 -19.77 2.59 -10.47
N HIS A 130 -18.97 1.63 -10.96
CA HIS A 130 -19.46 0.33 -11.43
C HIS A 130 -19.41 -0.78 -10.35
N ALA A 131 -19.04 -0.46 -9.11
CA ALA A 131 -18.79 -1.43 -8.03
C ALA A 131 -19.95 -2.43 -7.79
N GLN A 132 -21.19 -1.98 -7.96
CA GLN A 132 -22.41 -2.80 -7.81
C GLN A 132 -22.89 -3.44 -9.14
N SER A 133 -22.34 -2.98 -10.26
CA SER A 133 -22.69 -3.42 -11.62
C SER A 133 -21.93 -4.67 -12.06
N PHE A 134 -20.80 -5.00 -11.42
CA PHE A 134 -20.05 -6.21 -11.71
C PHE A 134 -20.68 -7.48 -11.14
N GLU A 135 -20.42 -8.61 -11.79
CA GLU A 135 -20.76 -9.96 -11.33
C GLU A 135 -19.68 -10.50 -10.37
N LEU A 136 -20.07 -11.39 -9.46
CA LEU A 136 -19.14 -12.11 -8.59
C LEU A 136 -18.80 -13.45 -9.26
N PRO A 137 -17.52 -13.88 -9.29
CA PRO A 137 -17.19 -15.25 -9.67
C PRO A 137 -17.77 -16.21 -8.62
N ASP A 138 -18.60 -17.15 -9.06
CA ASP A 138 -19.15 -18.21 -8.20
C ASP A 138 -18.15 -19.38 -8.01
N ALA A 139 -18.46 -20.25 -7.05
CA ALA A 139 -17.60 -21.38 -6.69
C ALA A 139 -17.49 -22.45 -7.79
N ALA A 140 -18.51 -22.64 -8.64
CA ALA A 140 -18.47 -23.60 -9.73
C ALA A 140 -17.60 -23.10 -10.88
N ARG A 141 -17.66 -21.79 -11.20
CA ARG A 141 -16.77 -21.12 -12.15
C ARG A 141 -15.32 -21.14 -11.65
N ALA A 142 -15.10 -20.90 -10.35
CA ALA A 142 -13.79 -21.04 -9.71
C ALA A 142 -13.23 -22.48 -9.80
N ALA A 143 -14.07 -23.50 -9.56
CA ALA A 143 -13.67 -24.90 -9.66
C ALA A 143 -13.27 -25.28 -11.10
N ARG A 144 -14.07 -24.87 -12.09
CA ARG A 144 -13.77 -25.04 -13.53
C ARG A 144 -12.43 -24.43 -13.94
N TRP A 145 -12.13 -23.22 -13.46
CA TRP A 145 -10.83 -22.59 -13.72
C TRP A 145 -9.66 -23.41 -13.17
N ARG A 146 -9.85 -24.13 -12.05
CA ARG A 146 -8.79 -24.96 -11.44
C ARG A 146 -8.66 -26.34 -12.07
N SER A 147 -9.72 -26.90 -12.66
CA SER A 147 -9.66 -28.13 -13.46
C SER A 147 -9.09 -27.90 -14.87
N GLY A 148 -8.85 -26.64 -15.26
CA GLY A 148 -8.39 -26.27 -16.61
C GLY A 148 -9.53 -26.25 -17.64
N GLU A 149 -10.79 -26.22 -17.20
CA GLU A 149 -11.95 -26.10 -18.08
C GLU A 149 -12.11 -24.68 -18.63
N VAL A 150 -12.67 -24.58 -19.84
CA VAL A 150 -12.87 -23.31 -20.54
C VAL A 150 -13.84 -22.41 -19.78
N ASP A 151 -13.56 -21.10 -19.77
CA ASP A 151 -14.45 -20.13 -19.15
C ASP A 151 -15.73 -19.87 -19.97
N GLN A 152 -16.81 -19.47 -19.30
CA GLN A 152 -18.14 -19.28 -19.91
C GLN A 152 -18.67 -17.89 -19.56
N ARG A 153 -19.29 -17.21 -20.54
CA ARG A 153 -19.92 -15.89 -20.33
C ARG A 153 -21.24 -16.04 -19.58
N THR A 154 -21.40 -15.23 -18.55
CA THR A 154 -22.58 -15.19 -17.66
C THR A 154 -23.49 -13.98 -17.91
N GLY A 155 -23.01 -12.99 -18.69
CA GLY A 155 -23.81 -11.88 -19.22
C GLY A 155 -23.59 -10.52 -18.55
N ARG A 156 -22.98 -10.49 -17.35
CA ARG A 156 -22.45 -9.27 -16.72
C ARG A 156 -20.93 -9.37 -16.62
N PRO A 157 -20.22 -8.22 -16.66
CA PRO A 157 -18.78 -8.23 -16.54
C PRO A 157 -18.35 -8.68 -15.13
N LEU A 158 -17.41 -9.62 -15.06
CA LEU A 158 -16.83 -10.08 -13.80
C LEU A 158 -16.15 -8.93 -13.05
N CYS A 159 -16.32 -8.91 -11.72
CA CYS A 159 -15.66 -7.96 -10.84
C CYS A 159 -14.15 -8.25 -10.83
N PRO A 160 -13.29 -7.32 -11.31
CA PRO A 160 -11.85 -7.57 -11.39
C PRO A 160 -11.24 -7.79 -10.00
N ILE A 161 -11.71 -7.02 -9.01
CA ILE A 161 -11.20 -7.06 -7.64
C ILE A 161 -11.50 -8.40 -6.95
N ARG A 162 -12.74 -8.89 -7.08
CA ARG A 162 -13.15 -10.16 -6.47
C ARG A 162 -12.58 -11.37 -7.23
N THR A 163 -12.45 -11.27 -8.54
CA THR A 163 -11.75 -12.27 -9.37
C THR A 163 -10.28 -12.35 -9.00
N ALA A 164 -9.60 -11.20 -8.88
CA ALA A 164 -8.21 -11.16 -8.43
C ALA A 164 -8.03 -11.71 -7.01
N ALA A 165 -8.88 -11.32 -6.05
CA ALA A 165 -8.83 -11.82 -4.68
C ALA A 165 -9.01 -13.36 -4.64
N LEU A 166 -10.04 -13.89 -5.32
CA LEU A 166 -10.27 -15.33 -5.44
C LEU A 166 -9.06 -16.10 -6.02
N LEU A 167 -8.44 -15.55 -7.07
CA LEU A 167 -7.23 -16.15 -7.65
C LEU A 167 -6.02 -16.04 -6.70
N LEU A 168 -5.91 -14.98 -5.91
CA LEU A 168 -4.79 -14.78 -4.98
C LEU A 168 -4.92 -15.64 -3.72
N ASP A 169 -6.14 -15.89 -3.25
CA ASP A 169 -6.45 -16.77 -2.12
C ASP A 169 -6.37 -18.25 -2.51
N GLU A 170 -6.82 -18.60 -3.73
CA GLU A 170 -6.82 -19.96 -4.29
C GLU A 170 -6.15 -19.99 -5.69
N PRO A 171 -4.80 -19.97 -5.76
CA PRO A 171 -4.06 -19.82 -7.01
C PRO A 171 -4.21 -21.01 -7.96
N LEU A 172 -4.18 -20.70 -9.27
CA LEU A 172 -4.32 -21.69 -10.33
C LEU A 172 -3.15 -22.69 -10.32
N PRO A 173 -3.41 -24.01 -10.47
CA PRO A 173 -2.36 -25.00 -10.65
C PRO A 173 -1.67 -24.81 -12.01
N ALA A 174 -0.43 -25.30 -12.13
CA ALA A 174 0.37 -25.11 -13.34
C ALA A 174 -0.29 -25.67 -14.63
N HIS A 175 -1.08 -26.74 -14.53
CA HIS A 175 -1.77 -27.35 -15.66
C HIS A 175 -3.00 -26.56 -16.14
N ALA A 176 -3.52 -25.65 -15.31
CA ALA A 176 -4.67 -24.81 -15.64
C ALA A 176 -4.26 -23.45 -16.23
N MET A 177 -2.96 -23.21 -16.46
CA MET A 177 -2.45 -22.00 -17.10
C MET A 177 -1.78 -22.34 -18.44
N PRO A 178 -2.01 -21.56 -19.52
CA PRO A 178 -2.77 -20.30 -19.53
C PRO A 178 -4.30 -20.50 -19.46
N LEU A 179 -4.98 -19.63 -18.70
CA LEU A 179 -6.44 -19.62 -18.55
C LEU A 179 -7.04 -18.38 -19.21
N ALA A 180 -7.98 -18.56 -20.13
CA ALA A 180 -8.81 -17.44 -20.61
C ALA A 180 -10.00 -17.21 -19.66
N ILE A 181 -10.11 -16.01 -19.09
CA ILE A 181 -11.26 -15.56 -18.30
C ILE A 181 -12.05 -14.53 -19.12
N LEU A 182 -13.35 -14.76 -19.29
CA LEU A 182 -14.20 -13.99 -20.20
C LEU A 182 -14.95 -12.85 -19.49
N ASP A 183 -15.11 -11.74 -20.20
CA ASP A 183 -15.84 -10.54 -19.80
C ASP A 183 -15.39 -9.96 -18.43
N VAL A 184 -14.08 -9.80 -18.21
CA VAL A 184 -13.56 -9.13 -17.01
C VAL A 184 -13.77 -7.62 -17.15
N GLY A 185 -14.50 -7.03 -16.20
CA GLY A 185 -14.66 -5.57 -16.11
C GLY A 185 -13.37 -4.89 -15.65
N LEU A 186 -13.06 -3.71 -16.21
CA LEU A 186 -11.88 -2.88 -15.88
C LEU A 186 -10.59 -3.70 -15.60
N PRO A 187 -10.12 -4.53 -16.56
CA PRO A 187 -9.09 -5.55 -16.36
C PRO A 187 -7.72 -5.02 -15.90
N ILE A 188 -7.46 -3.71 -16.04
CA ILE A 188 -6.31 -3.02 -15.41
C ILE A 188 -6.22 -3.30 -13.89
N TRP A 189 -7.35 -3.46 -13.21
CA TRP A 189 -7.40 -3.77 -11.78
C TRP A 189 -7.03 -5.23 -11.47
N LEU A 190 -7.42 -6.16 -12.35
CA LEU A 190 -7.07 -7.58 -12.22
C LEU A 190 -5.56 -7.75 -12.38
N ASP A 191 -4.96 -7.17 -13.42
CA ASP A 191 -3.50 -7.20 -13.61
C ASP A 191 -2.77 -6.49 -12.44
N ALA A 192 -3.21 -5.30 -12.05
CA ALA A 192 -2.59 -4.55 -10.94
C ALA A 192 -2.60 -5.29 -9.60
N MET A 193 -3.63 -6.10 -9.33
CA MET A 193 -3.68 -6.98 -8.15
C MET A 193 -2.82 -8.23 -8.31
N LEU A 194 -2.86 -8.90 -9.47
CA LEU A 194 -2.09 -10.12 -9.73
C LEU A 194 -0.57 -9.89 -9.76
N ARG A 195 -0.10 -8.67 -10.07
CA ARG A 195 1.31 -8.20 -10.00
C ARG A 195 2.06 -8.44 -8.68
N ARG A 196 1.39 -8.92 -7.62
CA ARG A 196 2.03 -9.36 -6.36
C ARG A 196 2.28 -10.87 -6.27
N SER A 197 2.02 -11.61 -7.34
CA SER A 197 2.01 -13.09 -7.39
C SER A 197 2.75 -13.63 -8.61
N VAL A 198 2.84 -14.96 -8.70
CA VAL A 198 3.36 -15.68 -9.89
C VAL A 198 2.36 -15.74 -11.05
N MET A 199 1.18 -15.13 -10.93
CA MET A 199 0.21 -14.99 -12.02
C MET A 199 0.24 -13.57 -12.58
N GLY A 200 0.02 -13.43 -13.88
CA GLY A 200 -0.12 -12.14 -14.55
C GLY A 200 -1.08 -12.22 -15.72
N VAL A 201 -1.53 -11.06 -16.22
CA VAL A 201 -2.29 -11.01 -17.47
C VAL A 201 -1.29 -10.95 -18.63
N ALA A 202 -1.41 -11.88 -19.59
CA ALA A 202 -0.42 -12.14 -20.65
C ALA A 202 -0.17 -10.96 -21.61
N ARG A 203 -1.10 -9.99 -21.64
CA ARG A 203 -0.91 -8.70 -22.29
C ARG A 203 -1.47 -7.61 -21.36
N PRO A 204 -0.74 -6.49 -21.13
CA PRO A 204 -1.30 -5.39 -20.39
C PRO A 204 -2.53 -4.86 -21.14
N VAL A 205 -3.71 -5.06 -20.55
CA VAL A 205 -4.95 -4.53 -21.13
C VAL A 205 -4.94 -3.03 -20.91
N GLY A 206 -5.17 -2.27 -21.99
CA GLY A 206 -5.31 -0.82 -21.92
C GLY A 206 -6.54 -0.39 -21.09
N PRO A 207 -6.93 0.89 -21.15
CA PRO A 207 -8.12 1.41 -20.46
C PRO A 207 -9.42 0.92 -21.12
N ALA A 208 -9.68 -0.39 -21.03
CA ALA A 208 -10.91 -1.04 -21.45
C ALA A 208 -11.91 -1.10 -20.29
N THR A 209 -13.19 -0.87 -20.57
CA THR A 209 -14.27 -1.02 -19.58
C THR A 209 -14.57 -2.50 -19.29
N ARG A 210 -14.36 -3.37 -20.29
CA ARG A 210 -14.40 -4.83 -20.21
C ARG A 210 -13.48 -5.45 -21.26
N ALA A 211 -12.89 -6.62 -20.97
CA ALA A 211 -12.21 -7.44 -21.95
C ALA A 211 -12.15 -8.90 -21.50
N ASP A 212 -11.93 -9.82 -22.45
CA ASP A 212 -11.45 -11.15 -22.12
C ASP A 212 -9.94 -11.07 -21.81
N VAL A 213 -9.48 -11.83 -20.83
CA VAL A 213 -8.08 -11.80 -20.36
C VAL A 213 -7.49 -13.21 -20.36
N VAL A 214 -6.19 -13.31 -20.56
CA VAL A 214 -5.46 -14.57 -20.40
C VAL A 214 -4.56 -14.46 -19.18
N ILE A 215 -4.77 -15.34 -18.20
CA ILE A 215 -3.92 -15.48 -17.01
C ILE A 215 -2.83 -16.49 -17.32
N GLU A 216 -1.58 -16.08 -17.12
CA GLU A 216 -0.40 -16.91 -17.33
C GLU A 216 0.51 -16.92 -16.09
N ARG A 217 1.45 -17.87 -16.05
CA ARG A 217 2.52 -17.90 -15.06
C ARG A 217 3.60 -16.88 -15.45
N ARG A 218 3.82 -15.90 -14.59
CA ARG A 218 4.91 -14.93 -14.69
C ARG A 218 6.22 -15.49 -14.12
N ALA A 219 7.33 -15.21 -14.78
CA ALA A 219 8.66 -15.66 -14.34
C ALA A 219 9.18 -14.92 -13.10
N GLU A 220 8.97 -13.60 -13.01
CA GLU A 220 9.47 -12.75 -11.92
C GLU A 220 8.44 -11.73 -11.42
N THR A 221 8.46 -11.45 -10.12
CA THR A 221 7.64 -10.41 -9.49
C THR A 221 8.39 -9.09 -9.49
N GLU A 222 8.27 -8.31 -10.56
CA GLU A 222 8.96 -7.01 -10.67
C GLU A 222 8.59 -6.03 -9.54
N LEU A 223 9.62 -5.40 -8.98
CA LEU A 223 9.53 -4.29 -8.03
C LEU A 223 9.64 -2.96 -8.81
N PRO A 224 8.62 -2.08 -8.78
CA PRO A 224 8.66 -0.86 -9.58
C PRO A 224 9.78 0.09 -9.18
N ALA A 225 10.52 0.62 -10.17
CA ALA A 225 11.52 1.65 -9.96
C ALA A 225 10.88 2.95 -9.42
N THR A 226 11.46 3.53 -8.37
CA THR A 226 10.75 4.54 -7.54
C THR A 226 11.16 5.99 -7.83
N ARG A 227 10.22 6.78 -8.38
CA ARG A 227 10.10 8.24 -8.10
C ARG A 227 8.84 8.93 -8.65
N ARG A 228 7.99 8.26 -9.43
CA ARG A 228 6.78 8.87 -10.03
C ARG A 228 5.74 9.25 -8.96
N ARG A 229 5.06 10.37 -9.18
CA ARG A 229 3.88 10.82 -8.44
C ARG A 229 2.62 10.47 -9.24
N GLY A 230 1.50 10.25 -8.55
CA GLY A 230 0.22 10.06 -9.22
C GLY A 230 -0.42 11.41 -9.55
N ALA A 231 -0.44 11.79 -10.82
CA ALA A 231 -1.17 12.96 -11.29
C ALA A 231 -2.68 12.64 -11.38
N ILE A 232 -3.54 13.60 -11.03
CA ILE A 232 -5.00 13.50 -11.16
C ILE A 232 -5.60 14.89 -11.40
N ASP A 233 -6.64 14.98 -12.22
CA ASP A 233 -7.39 16.21 -12.43
C ASP A 233 -8.30 16.55 -11.22
N GLU A 234 -8.53 17.83 -10.99
CA GLU A 234 -9.34 18.33 -9.87
C GLU A 234 -10.79 17.78 -9.85
N PRO A 235 -11.52 17.67 -10.99
CA PRO A 235 -12.84 17.02 -11.02
C PRO A 235 -12.84 15.55 -10.57
N THR A 236 -11.94 14.71 -11.10
CA THR A 236 -11.84 13.29 -10.72
C THR A 236 -11.42 13.16 -9.26
N LEU A 237 -10.51 14.01 -8.77
CA LEU A 237 -10.15 14.05 -7.36
C LEU A 237 -11.35 14.43 -6.47
N ALA A 238 -12.18 15.39 -6.88
CA ALA A 238 -13.40 15.76 -6.15
C ALA A 238 -14.39 14.58 -6.09
N ALA A 239 -14.64 13.90 -7.21
CA ALA A 239 -15.51 12.72 -7.28
C ALA A 239 -15.03 11.57 -6.37
N LEU A 240 -13.73 11.25 -6.38
CA LEU A 240 -13.15 10.24 -5.49
C LEU A 240 -13.26 10.64 -4.00
N ASN A 241 -13.14 11.93 -3.68
CA ASN A 241 -13.37 12.41 -2.31
C ASN A 241 -14.86 12.29 -1.90
N SER A 242 -15.81 12.46 -2.82
CA SER A 242 -17.24 12.20 -2.55
C SER A 242 -17.54 10.73 -2.24
N PHE A 243 -16.88 9.80 -2.92
CA PHE A 243 -16.91 8.37 -2.52
C PHE A 243 -16.27 8.18 -1.14
N ALA A 244 -15.05 8.68 -0.93
CA ALA A 244 -14.36 8.57 0.35
C ALA A 244 -15.17 9.15 1.53
N ALA A 245 -15.94 10.22 1.30
CA ALA A 245 -16.77 10.86 2.31
C ALA A 245 -17.87 9.94 2.88
N ARG A 246 -18.36 8.98 2.08
CA ARG A 246 -19.36 7.97 2.52
C ARG A 246 -18.82 7.02 3.60
N THR A 247 -17.51 7.04 3.88
CA THR A 247 -16.89 6.25 4.96
C THR A 247 -16.90 6.94 6.32
N TYR A 248 -17.24 8.23 6.38
CA TYR A 248 -17.31 8.97 7.64
C TYR A 248 -18.68 8.79 8.28
N VAL A 249 -18.69 8.42 9.57
CA VAL A 249 -19.88 8.56 10.41
C VAL A 249 -20.11 10.06 10.62
N PRO A 250 -21.31 10.61 10.34
CA PRO A 250 -21.60 12.01 10.62
C PRO A 250 -21.46 12.29 12.12
N GLU A 251 -20.94 13.47 12.48
CA GLU A 251 -20.84 13.85 13.89
C GLU A 251 -22.23 13.85 14.53
N SER A 252 -22.40 13.01 15.56
CA SER A 252 -23.64 12.95 16.31
C SER A 252 -24.00 14.35 16.83
N GLU A 253 -25.30 14.67 16.89
CA GLU A 253 -25.75 15.96 17.44
C GLU A 253 -25.27 16.17 18.87
N ARG A 254 -25.09 15.07 19.60
CA ARG A 254 -24.52 15.04 20.94
C ARG A 254 -23.03 15.43 20.97
N SER A 255 -22.27 15.18 19.91
CA SER A 255 -20.90 15.68 19.73
C SER A 255 -20.91 17.15 19.35
N ARG A 256 -21.76 17.56 18.41
CA ARG A 256 -21.92 18.96 17.99
C ARG A 256 -22.32 19.87 19.17
N ALA A 257 -23.28 19.44 19.99
CA ALA A 257 -23.79 20.22 21.12
C ALA A 257 -22.85 20.26 22.35
N ARG A 258 -22.01 19.24 22.56
CA ARG A 258 -21.03 19.23 23.68
C ARG A 258 -19.78 20.04 23.40
N GLY A 259 -19.49 20.33 22.13
CA GLY A 259 -18.22 20.90 21.71
C GLY A 259 -17.03 20.00 22.02
N ALA A 260 -15.82 20.47 21.71
CA ALA A 260 -14.58 19.77 22.02
C ALA A 260 -14.16 19.96 23.50
N GLY A 261 -15.01 19.54 24.45
CA GLY A 261 -14.61 19.23 25.83
C GLY A 261 -13.86 20.34 26.60
N GLY A 262 -14.18 21.60 26.37
CA GLY A 262 -13.65 22.73 27.15
C GLY A 262 -14.31 22.84 28.52
N GLY A 263 -14.15 21.81 29.36
CA GLY A 263 -14.63 21.84 30.73
C GLY A 263 -13.92 22.94 31.52
N ARG A 264 -14.68 23.88 32.08
CA ARG A 264 -14.15 24.77 33.12
C ARG A 264 -13.78 23.89 34.30
N VAL A 265 -12.53 23.97 34.72
CA VAL A 265 -12.16 23.65 36.10
C VAL A 265 -12.50 24.90 36.87
N ASP A 266 -13.58 24.85 37.64
CA ASP A 266 -13.88 25.88 38.62
C ASP A 266 -12.99 25.59 39.84
N ASP A 267 -12.08 26.51 40.14
CA ASP A 267 -11.22 26.44 41.34
C ASP A 267 -11.97 27.05 42.53
N GLU A 268 -12.36 26.21 43.51
CA GLU A 268 -12.70 26.59 44.91
C GLU A 268 -11.82 25.82 45.90
#